data_AF-A0A937U7V4-F1
#
_entry.id   AF-A0A937U7V4-F1
#
_cell.length_a   1.000
_cell.length_b   1.000
_cell.length_c   1.000
_cell.angle_alpha   90.00
_cell.angle_beta   90.00
_cell.angle_gamma   90.00
#
_symmetry.space_group_name_H-M   'P 1'
#
loop_
_entity.id
_entity.type
_entity.pdbx_description
1 polymer ?
#
loop_
_entity_poly.entity_id
_entity_poly.type
_entity_poly.pdbx_seq_one_letter_code
_entity_poly.pdbx_strand_id
1 'polypeptide(L)'
;MKTKTLIFLIIILGILVGAGILIIRKKAPERSEGRMGAQLLEQLPANRIASIIIKSSDDSVSLVKEKGQWVVKTRFDYPADFDKITDLVRKFKGVTAGRKFASSEDTLRRLSLQDPDDPDAPGDQKGVRIYFKDEKYRTLSNILLGKTRMRGEERSYPDGQYLMLGQESEIYLIDKHFLSLGKDSSAWLEKRLVKVGEDEIKKIVCMSADGKKRRYLFERPDKGKDLEPVDLSTNRTIEKSALRRLTGALSSLRLEDVVKPLDDSESGDMEISSLLEYHLFDGTLYRVFPGKTRLKEDMYYLKLEVDYQRPSGVKEKGDTDKSSKKEDRSNEVSTKEAQKVKGSKKHETSEEKTPEEYALDAKKMNARLSPWIYVIPKGQHEAFITDLEQLLEKPDKKTKKE
;
A
#
# COMPACT_ATOMS: atom_id res chain seq x y z
N MET A 1 25.81 -38.90 71.25
CA MET A 1 25.52 -37.57 70.65
C MET A 1 24.20 -37.07 71.20
N LYS A 2 24.15 -35.83 71.70
CA LYS A 2 22.97 -35.31 72.42
C LYS A 2 21.77 -35.29 71.46
N THR A 3 20.66 -35.92 71.83
CA THR A 3 19.41 -36.01 71.04
C THR A 3 18.93 -34.67 70.51
N LYS A 4 19.23 -33.58 71.22
CA LYS A 4 18.95 -32.19 70.81
C LYS A 4 19.72 -31.76 69.56
N THR A 5 20.95 -32.23 69.37
CA THR A 5 21.78 -31.93 68.20
C THR A 5 21.30 -32.71 66.97
N LEU A 6 20.75 -33.92 67.16
CA LEU A 6 20.17 -34.73 66.08
C LEU A 6 18.86 -34.12 65.56
N ILE A 7 17.99 -33.65 66.45
CA ILE A 7 16.71 -32.99 66.08
C ILE A 7 16.98 -31.70 65.29
N PHE A 8 17.97 -30.90 65.72
CA PHE A 8 18.34 -29.66 65.03
C PHE A 8 18.88 -29.93 63.61
N LEU A 9 19.64 -31.00 63.42
CA LEU A 9 20.18 -31.39 62.11
C LEU A 9 19.07 -31.81 61.13
N ILE A 10 18.04 -32.52 61.61
CA ILE A 10 16.92 -32.97 60.78
C ILE A 10 16.07 -31.78 60.31
N ILE A 11 15.86 -30.77 61.16
CA ILE A 11 15.12 -29.56 60.80
C ILE A 11 15.87 -28.78 59.72
N ILE A 12 17.18 -28.61 59.86
CA ILE A 12 18.02 -27.94 58.84
C ILE A 12 17.99 -28.70 57.52
N LEU A 13 18.06 -30.04 57.56
CA LEU A 13 17.98 -30.87 56.36
C LEU A 13 16.62 -30.71 55.65
N GLY A 14 15.52 -30.67 56.42
CA GLY A 14 14.18 -30.41 55.87
C GLY A 14 14.06 -29.05 55.19
N ILE A 15 14.67 -28.01 55.76
CA ILE A 15 14.69 -26.65 55.17
C ILE A 15 15.52 -26.64 53.89
N LEU A 16 16.68 -27.30 53.86
CA LEU A 16 17.53 -27.37 52.66
C LEU A 16 16.87 -28.16 51.52
N VAL A 17 16.18 -29.26 51.83
CA VAL A 17 15.42 -30.02 50.85
C VAL A 17 14.23 -29.21 50.32
N GLY A 18 13.51 -28.50 51.20
CA GLY A 18 12.40 -27.62 50.81
C GLY A 18 12.85 -26.46 49.91
N ALA A 19 13.97 -25.82 50.25
CA ALA A 19 14.58 -24.77 49.44
C ALA A 19 15.09 -25.31 48.09
N GLY A 20 15.69 -26.51 48.08
CA GLY A 20 16.12 -27.20 46.86
C GLY A 20 14.95 -27.48 45.92
N ILE A 21 13.84 -28.00 46.44
CA ILE A 21 12.62 -28.26 45.65
C ILE A 21 12.01 -26.95 45.10
N LEU A 22 12.02 -25.87 45.88
CA LEU A 22 11.54 -24.55 45.42
C LEU A 22 12.42 -23.95 44.32
N ILE A 23 13.74 -24.10 44.42
CA ILE A 23 14.67 -23.63 43.40
C ILE A 23 14.54 -24.48 42.13
N ILE A 24 14.37 -25.80 42.24
CA ILE A 24 14.13 -26.69 41.10
C ILE A 24 12.77 -26.39 40.44
N ARG A 25 11.72 -26.08 41.22
CA ARG A 25 10.42 -25.64 40.67
C ARG A 25 10.48 -24.27 40.00
N LYS A 26 11.31 -23.34 40.49
CA LYS A 26 11.53 -22.03 39.84
C LYS A 26 12.46 -22.09 38.63
N LYS A 27 13.32 -23.12 38.53
CA LYS A 27 14.24 -23.36 37.41
C LYS A 27 13.77 -24.41 36.41
N ALA A 28 12.64 -25.09 36.67
CA ALA A 28 11.98 -25.85 35.62
C ALA A 28 11.56 -24.81 34.58
N PRO A 29 12.16 -24.77 33.37
CA PRO A 29 11.49 -24.07 32.29
C PRO A 29 10.09 -24.69 32.25
N GLU A 30 9.05 -23.86 32.20
CA GLU A 30 7.78 -24.34 31.72
C GLU A 30 8.07 -24.96 30.35
N ARG A 31 8.32 -26.27 30.32
CA ARG A 31 8.06 -27.08 29.14
C ARG A 31 6.56 -26.94 28.99
N SER A 32 6.12 -25.85 28.34
CA SER A 32 4.89 -25.91 27.60
C SER A 32 5.14 -27.07 26.66
N GLU A 33 4.50 -28.20 26.95
CA GLU A 33 4.19 -29.17 25.93
C GLU A 33 3.43 -28.36 24.89
N GLY A 34 4.19 -27.82 23.93
CA GLY A 34 3.67 -26.95 22.91
C GLY A 34 2.71 -27.79 22.10
N ARG A 35 1.43 -27.65 22.42
CA ARG A 35 0.35 -28.25 21.66
C ARG A 35 0.57 -27.89 20.21
N MET A 36 0.88 -28.88 19.38
CA MET A 36 0.86 -28.70 17.93
C MET A 36 -0.44 -27.99 17.55
N GLY A 37 -0.34 -26.91 16.78
CA GLY A 37 -1.46 -26.06 16.41
C GLY A 37 -1.69 -24.83 17.30
N ALA A 38 -0.91 -24.62 18.37
CA ALA A 38 -1.01 -23.40 19.18
C ALA A 38 -0.63 -22.15 18.36
N GLN A 39 -1.36 -21.05 18.53
CA GLN A 39 -1.03 -19.78 17.87
C GLN A 39 0.18 -19.14 18.56
N LEU A 40 1.25 -18.88 17.80
CA LEU A 40 2.50 -18.33 18.37
C LEU A 40 2.41 -16.85 18.72
N LEU A 41 1.56 -16.11 18.02
CA LEU A 41 1.50 -14.64 18.07
C LEU A 41 0.08 -14.15 18.36
N GLU A 42 -0.75 -14.98 19.03
CA GLU A 42 -2.13 -14.63 19.38
C GLU A 42 -2.20 -13.34 20.20
N GLN A 43 -1.25 -13.18 21.13
CA GLN A 43 -1.13 -12.04 22.04
C GLN A 43 -0.50 -10.79 21.40
N LEU A 44 -0.10 -10.82 20.12
CA LEU A 44 0.46 -9.64 19.45
C LEU A 44 -0.60 -8.52 19.42
N PRO A 45 -0.35 -7.38 20.08
CA PRO A 45 -1.33 -6.30 20.17
C PRO A 45 -1.31 -5.48 18.88
N ALA A 46 -1.97 -5.99 17.83
CA ALA A 46 -1.97 -5.39 16.49
C ALA A 46 -2.29 -3.89 16.47
N ASN A 47 -3.26 -3.45 17.28
CA ASN A 47 -3.68 -2.05 17.35
C ASN A 47 -2.63 -1.12 17.97
N ARG A 48 -1.64 -1.66 18.67
CA ARG A 48 -0.53 -0.89 19.26
C ARG A 48 0.68 -0.81 18.33
N ILE A 49 0.69 -1.54 17.22
CA ILE A 49 1.81 -1.52 16.27
C ILE A 49 1.81 -0.17 15.56
N ALA A 50 2.92 0.56 15.70
CA ALA A 50 3.16 1.84 15.05
C ALA A 50 4.42 1.83 14.18
N SER A 51 5.26 0.80 14.29
CA SER A 51 6.41 0.60 13.41
C SER A 51 6.66 -0.88 13.14
N ILE A 52 7.02 -1.20 11.91
CA ILE A 52 7.45 -2.52 11.45
C ILE A 52 8.81 -2.35 10.77
N ILE A 53 9.83 -3.01 11.32
CA ILE A 53 11.18 -3.01 10.74
C ILE A 53 11.45 -4.43 10.25
N ILE A 54 11.77 -4.58 8.96
CA ILE A 54 12.11 -5.85 8.32
C ILE A 54 13.55 -5.74 7.84
N LYS A 55 14.42 -6.61 8.32
CA LYS A 55 15.83 -6.66 7.93
C LYS A 55 16.12 -7.97 7.22
N SER A 56 16.77 -7.91 6.08
CA SER A 56 17.31 -9.05 5.35
C SER A 56 18.80 -8.84 5.08
N SER A 57 19.45 -9.80 4.40
CA SER A 57 20.83 -9.65 3.93
C SER A 57 21.00 -8.57 2.86
N ASP A 58 19.94 -8.30 2.10
CA ASP A 58 19.99 -7.54 0.85
C ASP A 58 19.51 -6.09 1.06
N ASP A 59 18.38 -5.93 1.74
CA ASP A 59 17.74 -4.64 2.03
C ASP A 59 17.07 -4.63 3.41
N SER A 60 16.74 -3.44 3.89
CA SER A 60 15.93 -3.22 5.08
C SER A 60 14.73 -2.36 4.74
N VAL A 61 13.57 -2.73 5.27
CA VAL A 61 12.32 -1.99 5.11
C VAL A 61 11.92 -1.44 6.47
N SER A 62 11.63 -0.14 6.54
CA SER A 62 11.12 0.50 7.75
C SER A 62 9.78 1.16 7.45
N LEU A 63 8.73 0.57 8.01
CA LEU A 63 7.35 1.05 7.91
C LEU A 63 6.99 1.73 9.23
N VAL A 64 6.51 2.96 9.17
CA VAL A 64 6.17 3.76 10.36
C VAL A 64 4.83 4.43 10.16
N LYS A 65 4.00 4.46 11.21
CA LYS A 65 2.76 5.22 11.22
C LYS A 65 3.06 6.66 11.67
N GLU A 66 2.95 7.61 10.76
CA GLU A 66 3.17 9.03 11.01
C GLU A 66 1.93 9.85 10.64
N LYS A 67 1.52 10.77 11.52
CA LYS A 67 0.36 11.65 11.30
C LYS A 67 -0.91 10.89 10.88
N GLY A 68 -1.09 9.67 11.39
CA GLY A 68 -2.23 8.81 11.09
C GLY A 68 -2.09 7.91 9.85
N GLN A 69 -1.02 8.01 9.08
CA GLN A 69 -0.80 7.24 7.85
C GLN A 69 0.47 6.40 7.94
N TRP A 70 0.48 5.21 7.31
CA TRP A 70 1.70 4.43 7.18
C TRP A 70 2.58 4.97 6.05
N VAL A 71 3.89 5.03 6.31
CA VAL A 71 4.91 5.50 5.37
C VAL A 71 6.09 4.54 5.33
N VAL A 72 6.78 4.50 4.19
CA VAL A 72 8.03 3.75 3.97
C VAL A 72 9.22 4.69 4.19
N LYS A 73 9.89 4.59 5.33
CA LYS A 73 11.03 5.45 5.70
C LYS A 73 12.19 5.37 4.71
N THR A 74 12.44 4.17 4.17
CA THR A 74 13.49 3.92 3.18
C THR A 74 13.15 4.42 1.77
N ARG A 75 11.97 5.02 1.59
CA ARG A 75 11.51 5.67 0.37
C ARG A 75 10.95 7.05 0.68
N PHE A 76 11.74 7.85 1.40
CA PHE A 76 11.50 9.28 1.63
C PHE A 76 10.17 9.60 2.33
N ASP A 77 9.64 8.70 3.15
CA ASP A 77 8.32 8.80 3.80
C ASP A 77 7.12 8.71 2.84
N TYR A 78 7.29 8.06 1.68
CA TYR A 78 6.18 7.81 0.77
C TYR A 78 5.09 6.94 1.43
N PRO A 79 3.79 7.20 1.16
CA PRO A 79 2.70 6.37 1.67
C PRO A 79 2.90 4.87 1.42
N ALA A 80 2.73 4.06 2.47
CA ALA A 80 2.80 2.61 2.37
C ALA A 80 1.41 2.00 2.08
N ASP A 81 1.40 0.83 1.43
CA ASP A 81 0.21 0.03 1.22
C ASP A 81 -0.31 -0.51 2.56
N PHE A 82 -1.39 0.09 3.05
CA PHE A 82 -1.97 -0.24 4.35
C PHE A 82 -2.63 -1.64 4.36
N ASP A 83 -3.20 -2.06 3.23
CA ASP A 83 -3.82 -3.38 3.12
C ASP A 83 -2.75 -4.46 3.22
N LYS A 84 -1.62 -4.27 2.54
CA LYS A 84 -0.45 -5.17 2.63
C LYS A 84 0.12 -5.24 4.05
N ILE A 85 0.21 -4.12 4.76
CA ILE A 85 0.65 -4.08 6.17
C ILE A 85 -0.34 -4.86 7.06
N THR A 86 -1.63 -4.61 6.89
CA THR A 86 -2.68 -5.26 7.68
C THR A 86 -2.71 -6.76 7.44
N ASP A 87 -2.56 -7.18 6.19
CA ASP A 87 -2.47 -8.59 5.80
C ASP A 87 -1.23 -9.27 6.39
N LEU A 88 -0.08 -8.59 6.40
CA LEU A 88 1.14 -9.08 7.06
C LEU A 88 0.89 -9.35 8.55
N VAL A 89 0.36 -8.36 9.28
CA VAL A 89 0.09 -8.47 10.72
C VAL A 89 -0.93 -9.56 10.99
N ARG A 90 -2.03 -9.62 10.21
CA ARG A 90 -3.06 -10.67 10.33
C ARG A 90 -2.45 -12.05 10.08
N LYS A 91 -1.60 -12.18 9.06
CA LYS A 91 -0.92 -13.44 8.72
C LYS A 91 -0.05 -13.92 9.88
N PHE A 92 0.73 -13.03 10.50
CA PHE A 92 1.51 -13.35 11.70
C PHE A 92 0.65 -13.78 12.88
N LYS A 93 -0.45 -13.06 13.18
CA LYS A 93 -1.36 -13.45 14.26
C LYS A 93 -1.96 -14.85 14.07
N GLY A 94 -2.23 -15.24 12.82
CA GLY A 94 -2.77 -16.55 12.49
C GLY A 94 -1.74 -17.67 12.39
N VAL A 95 -0.45 -17.41 12.68
CA VAL A 95 0.62 -18.42 12.63
C VAL A 95 0.43 -19.44 13.75
N THR A 96 0.46 -20.72 13.38
CA THR A 96 0.41 -21.83 14.33
C THR A 96 1.75 -22.57 14.39
N ALA A 97 2.09 -23.02 15.60
CA ALA A 97 3.27 -23.81 15.87
C ALA A 97 3.05 -25.26 15.42
N GLY A 98 3.91 -25.75 14.53
CA GLY A 98 4.05 -27.17 14.25
C GLY A 98 5.11 -27.81 15.17
N ARG A 99 6.17 -28.33 14.55
CA ARG A 99 7.29 -28.98 15.28
C ARG A 99 8.20 -27.94 15.92
N LYS A 100 8.73 -28.25 17.09
CA LYS A 100 9.76 -27.47 17.79
C LYS A 100 11.12 -28.15 17.69
N PHE A 101 12.17 -27.34 17.65
CA PHE A 101 13.56 -27.77 17.66
C PHE A 101 14.36 -26.91 18.64
N ALA A 102 15.37 -27.47 19.29
CA ALA A 102 16.32 -26.67 20.05
C ALA A 102 17.23 -25.89 19.09
N SER A 103 17.56 -24.65 19.45
CA SER A 103 18.57 -23.88 18.74
C SER A 103 19.97 -24.42 19.05
N SER A 104 20.73 -24.78 18.02
CA SER A 104 22.18 -24.98 18.07
C SER A 104 22.81 -24.20 16.92
N GLU A 105 24.09 -23.88 17.02
CA GLU A 105 24.82 -23.16 15.96
C GLU A 105 24.65 -23.83 14.59
N ASP A 106 24.81 -25.16 14.53
CA ASP A 106 24.58 -25.95 13.32
C ASP A 106 23.13 -25.84 12.82
N THR A 107 22.14 -25.90 13.71
CA THR A 107 20.73 -25.80 13.33
C THR A 107 20.38 -24.42 12.80
N LEU A 108 20.92 -23.35 13.42
CA LEU A 108 20.71 -21.98 12.98
C LEU A 108 21.26 -21.77 11.57
N ARG A 109 22.49 -22.23 11.30
CA ARG A 109 23.09 -22.19 9.95
C ARG A 109 22.26 -22.96 8.94
N ARG A 110 21.93 -24.22 9.25
CA ARG A 110 21.20 -25.11 8.33
C ARG A 110 19.79 -24.62 8.01
N LEU A 111 19.15 -23.88 8.92
CA LEU A 111 17.79 -23.37 8.74
C LEU A 111 17.73 -21.91 8.31
N SER A 112 18.87 -21.29 8.02
CA SER A 112 19.00 -19.88 7.67
C SER A 112 18.42 -18.95 8.74
N LEU A 113 18.76 -19.22 10.00
CA LEU A 113 18.28 -18.49 11.19
C LEU A 113 19.43 -17.76 11.89
N GLN A 114 20.50 -17.41 11.18
CA GLN A 114 21.48 -16.44 11.68
C GLN A 114 20.95 -15.02 11.56
N ASP A 115 21.54 -14.11 12.33
CA ASP A 115 21.18 -12.70 12.34
C ASP A 115 21.46 -12.05 10.98
N PRO A 116 20.52 -11.31 10.37
CA PRO A 116 20.81 -10.58 9.12
C PRO A 116 21.95 -9.56 9.28
N ASP A 117 22.10 -8.97 10.46
CA ASP A 117 23.12 -7.95 10.76
C ASP A 117 24.50 -8.57 11.11
N ASP A 118 24.63 -9.89 11.23
CA ASP A 118 25.90 -10.55 11.57
C ASP A 118 26.88 -10.51 10.37
N PRO A 119 28.03 -9.83 10.48
CA PRO A 119 28.99 -9.73 9.38
C PRO A 119 29.69 -11.05 9.04
N ASP A 120 29.75 -11.99 9.98
CA ASP A 120 30.49 -13.26 9.84
C ASP A 120 29.61 -14.39 9.29
N ALA A 121 28.29 -14.18 9.22
CA ALA A 121 27.32 -15.12 8.68
C ALA A 121 27.24 -15.05 7.14
N PRO A 122 27.35 -16.18 6.42
CA PRO A 122 27.06 -16.23 4.99
C PRO A 122 25.61 -15.85 4.66
N GLY A 123 25.37 -15.18 3.53
CA GLY A 123 24.03 -14.67 3.16
C GLY A 123 22.95 -15.75 3.08
N ASP A 124 23.28 -16.97 2.67
CA ASP A 124 22.37 -18.12 2.62
C ASP A 124 22.04 -18.73 4.00
N GLN A 125 22.79 -18.35 5.04
CA GLN A 125 22.59 -18.75 6.43
C GLN A 125 21.87 -17.67 7.25
N LYS A 126 21.71 -16.46 6.69
CA LYS A 126 20.99 -15.35 7.32
C LYS A 126 19.47 -15.50 7.18
N GLY A 127 18.77 -15.16 8.25
CA GLY A 127 17.32 -15.07 8.27
C GLY A 127 16.82 -13.66 7.97
N VAL A 128 15.49 -13.52 7.91
CA VAL A 128 14.80 -12.23 7.83
C VAL A 128 14.30 -11.87 9.22
N ARG A 129 14.79 -10.78 9.79
CA ARG A 129 14.33 -10.31 11.10
C ARG A 129 13.24 -9.27 10.99
N ILE A 130 12.21 -9.40 11.81
CA ILE A 130 11.06 -8.51 11.84
C ILE A 130 10.83 -8.03 13.27
N TYR A 131 10.74 -6.72 13.43
CA TYR A 131 10.36 -6.08 14.67
C TYR A 131 9.01 -5.41 14.52
N PHE A 132 8.06 -5.77 15.38
CA PHE A 132 6.84 -5.00 15.61
C PHE A 132 7.06 -4.10 16.82
N LYS A 133 6.84 -2.80 16.68
CA LYS A 133 7.09 -1.79 17.71
C LYS A 133 5.86 -0.91 17.96
N ASP A 134 5.73 -0.43 19.19
CA ASP A 134 4.71 0.56 19.55
C ASP A 134 5.14 2.01 19.25
N GLU A 135 4.25 2.97 19.49
CA GLU A 135 4.50 4.40 19.27
C GLU A 135 5.68 4.96 20.08
N LYS A 136 6.09 4.26 21.16
CA LYS A 136 7.25 4.60 21.98
C LYS A 136 8.50 3.81 21.55
N TYR A 137 8.48 3.21 20.36
CA TYR A 137 9.52 2.34 19.80
C TYR A 137 9.85 1.10 20.64
N ARG A 138 8.99 0.73 21.60
CA ARG A 138 9.17 -0.48 22.40
C ARG A 138 8.82 -1.69 21.54
N THR A 139 9.69 -2.70 21.57
CA THR A 139 9.49 -3.94 20.81
C THR A 139 8.32 -4.72 21.41
N LEU A 140 7.25 -4.87 20.63
CA LEU A 140 6.08 -5.70 20.92
C LEU A 140 6.33 -7.16 20.55
N SER A 141 7.09 -7.38 19.47
CA SER A 141 7.52 -8.71 19.03
C SER A 141 8.79 -8.60 18.18
N ASN A 142 9.66 -9.60 18.31
CA ASN A 142 10.87 -9.78 17.52
C ASN A 142 10.81 -11.19 16.94
N ILE A 143 10.89 -11.30 15.62
CA ILE A 143 10.71 -12.56 14.90
C ILE A 143 11.88 -12.73 13.95
N LEU A 144 12.50 -13.90 13.95
CA LEU A 144 13.49 -14.29 12.96
C LEU A 144 12.91 -15.40 12.08
N LEU A 145 12.78 -15.14 10.79
CA LEU A 145 12.30 -16.09 9.80
C LEU A 145 13.49 -16.73 9.07
N GLY A 146 13.48 -18.05 9.00
CA GLY A 146 14.46 -18.83 8.25
C GLY A 146 13.91 -19.32 6.92
N LYS A 147 14.56 -20.34 6.38
CA LYS A 147 14.17 -20.92 5.09
C LYS A 147 12.77 -21.54 5.11
N THR A 148 12.12 -21.54 3.96
CA THR A 148 10.86 -22.26 3.77
C THR A 148 11.09 -23.76 3.68
N ARG A 149 10.12 -24.55 4.17
CA ARG A 149 10.10 -25.99 4.00
C ARG A 149 9.28 -26.35 2.76
N MET A 150 9.86 -27.18 1.89
CA MET A 150 9.18 -27.79 0.75
C MET A 150 8.74 -29.22 1.12
N ARG A 151 7.61 -29.67 0.57
CA ARG A 151 7.10 -31.04 0.76
C ARG A 151 7.13 -31.83 -0.55
N GLY A 152 8.00 -32.83 -0.59
CA GLY A 152 8.14 -33.74 -1.75
C GLY A 152 8.80 -33.07 -2.95
N GLU A 153 9.11 -33.87 -3.98
CA GLU A 153 9.75 -33.39 -5.21
C GLU A 153 8.74 -32.82 -6.23
N GLU A 154 7.43 -33.11 -6.09
CA GLU A 154 6.43 -32.90 -7.15
C GLU A 154 5.46 -31.71 -6.98
N ARG A 155 5.56 -30.89 -5.92
CA ARG A 155 4.72 -29.67 -5.81
C ARG A 155 5.52 -28.50 -5.26
N SER A 156 5.81 -27.54 -6.14
CA SER A 156 6.68 -26.37 -5.97
C SER A 156 6.14 -25.28 -5.01
N TYR A 157 5.46 -25.67 -3.92
CA TYR A 157 4.89 -24.72 -2.97
C TYR A 157 5.28 -25.06 -1.53
N PRO A 158 5.84 -24.10 -0.76
CA PRO A 158 6.19 -24.32 0.63
C PRO A 158 5.01 -24.76 1.49
N ASP A 159 5.22 -25.79 2.32
CA ASP A 159 4.24 -26.24 3.32
C ASP A 159 4.50 -25.68 4.73
N GLY A 160 5.53 -24.85 4.88
CA GLY A 160 5.83 -24.14 6.11
C GLY A 160 7.10 -23.31 6.06
N GLN A 161 7.46 -22.70 7.18
CA GLN A 161 8.70 -21.93 7.33
C GLN A 161 9.25 -22.07 8.75
N TYR A 162 10.57 -21.96 8.91
CA TYR A 162 11.18 -21.95 10.24
C TYR A 162 11.13 -20.53 10.83
N LEU A 163 10.80 -20.43 12.11
CA LEU A 163 10.59 -19.18 12.84
C LEU A 163 11.20 -19.29 14.24
N MET A 164 11.86 -18.23 14.69
CA MET A 164 12.31 -18.07 16.07
C MET A 164 11.74 -16.77 16.66
N LEU A 165 11.31 -16.81 17.92
CA LEU A 165 10.79 -15.64 18.63
C LEU A 165 11.91 -15.06 19.51
N GLY A 166 12.13 -13.75 19.42
CA GLY A 166 13.14 -13.05 20.21
C GLY A 166 14.57 -13.58 19.98
N GLN A 167 15.26 -13.84 21.09
CA GLN A 167 16.54 -14.56 21.14
C GLN A 167 16.37 -15.90 21.87
N GLU A 168 15.17 -16.47 21.81
CA GLU A 168 14.86 -17.74 22.49
C GLU A 168 15.64 -18.90 21.88
N SER A 169 15.82 -19.96 22.67
CA SER A 169 16.52 -21.17 22.24
C SER A 169 15.62 -22.19 21.52
N GLU A 170 14.42 -21.78 21.08
CA GLU A 170 13.44 -22.65 20.43
C GLU A 170 13.15 -22.18 18.99
N ILE A 171 13.23 -23.12 18.05
CA ILE A 171 12.88 -22.92 16.65
C ILE A 171 11.56 -23.63 16.38
N TYR A 172 10.65 -22.95 15.71
CA TYR A 172 9.32 -23.44 15.37
C TYR A 172 9.22 -23.63 13.86
N LEU A 173 8.74 -24.79 13.42
CA LEU A 173 8.22 -24.93 12.05
C LEU A 173 6.75 -24.50 12.05
N ILE A 174 6.43 -23.44 11.31
CA ILE A 174 5.08 -22.86 11.24
C ILE A 174 4.33 -23.30 9.97
N ASP A 175 3.00 -23.25 10.03
CA ASP A 175 2.07 -23.61 8.93
C ASP A 175 2.01 -22.58 7.80
N LYS A 176 2.69 -21.43 7.95
CA LYS A 176 2.71 -20.35 6.97
C LYS A 176 4.12 -20.13 6.45
N HIS A 177 4.19 -19.52 5.27
CA HIS A 177 5.43 -19.02 4.69
C HIS A 177 5.24 -17.55 4.30
N PHE A 178 6.33 -16.79 4.31
CA PHE A 178 6.36 -15.38 3.99
C PHE A 178 7.36 -15.16 2.86
N LEU A 179 6.85 -14.79 1.69
CA LEU A 179 7.66 -14.59 0.50
C LEU A 179 8.19 -13.15 0.46
N SER A 180 9.47 -13.03 0.10
CA SER A 180 10.12 -11.75 -0.26
C SER A 180 9.98 -10.63 0.77
N LEU A 181 9.85 -10.97 2.06
CA LEU A 181 9.90 -9.97 3.12
C LEU A 181 11.31 -9.36 3.18
N GLY A 182 11.40 -8.04 3.10
CA GLY A 182 12.65 -7.31 3.28
C GLY A 182 13.57 -7.25 2.06
N LYS A 183 13.19 -7.83 0.91
CA LYS A 183 14.01 -7.82 -0.31
C LYS A 183 13.87 -6.56 -1.15
N ASP A 184 12.71 -5.91 -1.07
CA ASP A 184 12.41 -4.72 -1.84
C ASP A 184 11.50 -3.79 -1.02
N SER A 185 12.04 -2.64 -0.62
CA SER A 185 11.29 -1.57 0.03
C SER A 185 10.17 -1.01 -0.86
N SER A 186 10.37 -0.99 -2.18
CA SER A 186 9.44 -0.42 -3.15
C SER A 186 8.16 -1.26 -3.26
N ALA A 187 8.24 -2.56 -2.96
CA ALA A 187 7.07 -3.43 -2.87
C ALA A 187 6.05 -3.02 -1.79
N TRP A 188 6.42 -2.17 -0.82
CA TRP A 188 5.54 -1.73 0.28
C TRP A 188 4.85 -0.39 0.03
N LEU A 189 5.17 0.29 -1.08
CA LEU A 189 4.57 1.56 -1.44
C LEU A 189 3.08 1.41 -1.77
N GLU A 190 2.28 2.43 -1.49
CA GLU A 190 0.91 2.52 -2.02
C GLU A 190 0.98 2.66 -3.55
N LYS A 191 0.85 1.53 -4.25
CA LYS A 191 1.09 1.47 -5.69
C LYS A 191 0.04 2.23 -6.50
N ARG A 192 -1.17 2.44 -5.97
CA ARG A 192 -2.27 3.08 -6.71
C ARG A 192 -2.25 4.60 -6.52
N LEU A 193 -1.84 5.28 -7.59
CA LEU A 193 -1.76 6.75 -7.59
C LEU A 193 -3.13 7.42 -7.64
N VAL A 194 -4.06 6.89 -8.44
CA VAL A 194 -5.36 7.51 -8.70
C VAL A 194 -6.47 6.47 -8.71
N LYS A 195 -7.69 6.90 -8.38
CA LYS A 195 -8.90 6.07 -8.39
C LYS A 195 -9.92 6.74 -9.33
N VAL A 196 -9.68 6.61 -10.64
CA VAL A 196 -10.50 7.21 -11.70
C VAL A 196 -10.97 6.12 -12.65
N GLY A 197 -12.27 6.07 -12.91
CA GLY A 197 -12.89 5.22 -13.93
C GLY A 197 -12.75 5.82 -15.33
N GLU A 198 -12.71 4.97 -16.36
CA GLU A 198 -12.63 5.42 -17.76
C GLU A 198 -13.86 6.23 -18.21
N ASP A 199 -15.02 5.95 -17.60
CA ASP A 199 -16.31 6.60 -17.84
C ASP A 199 -16.44 7.95 -17.12
N GLU A 200 -15.56 8.24 -16.17
CA GLU A 200 -15.49 9.53 -15.47
C GLU A 200 -14.69 10.57 -16.27
N ILE A 201 -13.86 10.12 -17.21
CA ILE A 201 -13.06 10.98 -18.08
C ILE A 201 -13.97 11.58 -19.15
N LYS A 202 -14.17 12.89 -19.07
CA LYS A 202 -14.91 13.67 -20.07
C LYS A 202 -14.05 14.02 -21.26
N LYS A 203 -12.80 14.44 -21.03
CA LYS A 203 -11.96 15.04 -22.06
C LYS A 203 -10.49 14.74 -21.84
N ILE A 204 -9.78 14.44 -22.93
CA ILE A 204 -8.33 14.17 -22.94
C ILE A 204 -7.67 15.15 -23.92
N VAL A 205 -6.72 15.95 -23.44
CA VAL A 205 -5.96 16.90 -24.24
C VAL A 205 -4.49 16.54 -24.19
N CYS A 206 -3.83 16.47 -25.34
CA CYS A 206 -2.37 16.40 -25.38
C CYS A 206 -1.79 17.71 -25.89
N MET A 207 -0.90 18.29 -25.10
CA MET A 207 -0.14 19.50 -25.39
C MET A 207 1.33 19.16 -25.61
N SER A 208 2.03 19.95 -26.41
CA SER A 208 3.50 19.93 -26.49
C SER A 208 4.15 20.19 -25.13
N ALA A 209 5.43 19.83 -24.98
CA ALA A 209 6.16 20.00 -23.73
C ALA A 209 6.21 21.47 -23.22
N ASP A 210 6.12 22.45 -24.12
CA ASP A 210 6.04 23.88 -23.78
C ASP A 210 4.62 24.36 -23.42
N GLY A 211 3.62 23.48 -23.49
CA GLY A 211 2.21 23.79 -23.23
C GLY A 211 1.52 24.67 -24.28
N LYS A 212 2.19 25.03 -25.39
CA LYS A 212 1.68 26.04 -26.34
C LYS A 212 0.88 25.44 -27.49
N LYS A 213 1.21 24.23 -27.94
CA LYS A 213 0.58 23.59 -29.10
C LYS A 213 -0.24 22.37 -28.67
N ARG A 214 -1.53 22.40 -28.97
CA ARG A 214 -2.41 21.22 -28.87
C ARG A 214 -2.07 20.23 -29.98
N ARG A 215 -1.69 19.00 -29.61
CA ARG A 215 -1.45 17.90 -30.55
C ARG A 215 -2.73 17.20 -30.94
N TYR A 216 -3.58 16.90 -29.97
CA TYR A 216 -4.90 16.31 -30.21
C TYR A 216 -5.85 16.61 -29.04
N LEU A 217 -7.14 16.42 -29.29
CA LEU A 217 -8.20 16.53 -28.32
C LEU A 217 -9.26 15.45 -28.57
N PHE A 218 -9.64 14.73 -27.53
CA PHE A 218 -10.81 13.87 -27.50
C PHE A 218 -11.78 14.33 -26.41
N GLU A 219 -13.07 14.34 -26.70
CA GLU A 219 -14.10 14.77 -25.77
C GLU A 219 -15.34 13.85 -25.88
N ARG A 220 -15.92 13.51 -24.73
CA ARG A 220 -17.20 12.80 -24.66
C ARG A 220 -18.32 13.83 -24.68
N PRO A 221 -19.33 13.67 -25.56
CA PRO A 221 -20.51 14.54 -25.54
C PRO A 221 -21.25 14.46 -24.20
N ASP A 222 -21.44 13.24 -23.68
CA ASP A 222 -22.14 12.95 -22.43
C ASP A 222 -21.52 11.74 -21.71
N LYS A 223 -21.82 11.61 -20.41
CA LYS A 223 -21.38 10.45 -19.62
C LYS A 223 -21.95 9.15 -20.21
N GLY A 224 -21.09 8.16 -20.42
CA GLY A 224 -21.46 6.86 -21.02
C GLY A 224 -21.44 6.82 -22.55
N LYS A 225 -21.15 7.94 -23.25
CA LYS A 225 -20.86 7.96 -24.69
C LYS A 225 -19.37 7.78 -24.95
N ASP A 226 -18.99 7.35 -26.15
CA ASP A 226 -17.58 7.19 -26.53
C ASP A 226 -16.85 8.55 -26.64
N LEU A 227 -15.53 8.52 -26.51
CA LEU A 227 -14.68 9.68 -26.77
C LEU A 227 -14.59 9.92 -28.27
N GLU A 228 -14.85 11.16 -28.69
CA GLU A 228 -14.81 11.56 -30.08
C GLU A 228 -13.68 12.59 -30.31
N PRO A 229 -12.99 12.51 -31.46
CA PRO A 229 -11.96 13.50 -31.80
C PRO A 229 -12.57 14.88 -32.06
N VAL A 230 -11.90 15.93 -31.60
CA VAL A 230 -12.29 17.34 -31.86
C VAL A 230 -11.17 18.05 -32.59
N ASP A 231 -11.49 18.65 -33.74
CA ASP A 231 -10.57 19.42 -34.60
C ASP A 231 -9.23 18.71 -34.87
N LEU A 232 -9.26 17.45 -35.29
CA LEU A 232 -8.03 16.75 -35.68
C LEU A 232 -7.43 17.37 -36.94
N SER A 233 -6.10 17.45 -36.98
CA SER A 233 -5.35 17.93 -38.15
C SER A 233 -5.28 16.92 -39.31
N THR A 234 -6.08 15.85 -39.26
CA THR A 234 -6.04 14.72 -40.20
C THR A 234 -7.43 14.12 -40.39
N ASN A 235 -7.67 13.58 -41.59
CA ASN A 235 -8.92 12.88 -41.93
C ASN A 235 -8.79 11.34 -41.77
N ARG A 236 -7.69 10.85 -41.20
CA ARG A 236 -7.48 9.42 -40.96
C ARG A 236 -8.35 8.91 -39.80
N THR A 237 -8.80 7.68 -39.92
CA THR A 237 -9.59 7.00 -38.88
C THR A 237 -8.78 6.79 -37.61
N ILE A 238 -9.43 7.00 -36.46
CA ILE A 238 -8.86 6.73 -35.14
C ILE A 238 -8.85 5.23 -34.86
N GLU A 239 -7.71 4.73 -34.43
CA GLU A 239 -7.55 3.34 -34.00
C GLU A 239 -8.18 3.18 -32.60
N LYS A 240 -9.33 2.50 -32.55
CA LYS A 240 -10.16 2.40 -31.33
C LYS A 240 -9.43 1.75 -30.16
N SER A 241 -8.55 0.77 -30.41
CA SER A 241 -7.82 0.07 -29.35
C SER A 241 -6.78 0.97 -28.68
N ALA A 242 -6.09 1.81 -29.46
CA ALA A 242 -5.14 2.81 -28.98
C ALA A 242 -5.85 3.91 -28.19
N LEU A 243 -7.01 4.40 -28.66
CA LEU A 243 -7.81 5.36 -27.91
C LEU A 243 -8.29 4.77 -26.57
N ARG A 244 -8.73 3.50 -26.56
CA ARG A 244 -9.10 2.82 -25.31
C ARG A 244 -7.91 2.67 -24.37
N ARG A 245 -6.73 2.31 -24.89
CA ARG A 245 -5.49 2.24 -24.09
C ARG A 245 -5.13 3.60 -23.48
N LEU A 246 -5.22 4.68 -24.25
CA LEU A 246 -5.02 6.05 -23.76
C LEU A 246 -6.03 6.40 -22.66
N THR A 247 -7.30 6.10 -22.87
CA THR A 247 -8.38 6.38 -21.90
C THR A 247 -8.16 5.62 -20.59
N GLY A 248 -7.77 4.34 -20.66
CA GLY A 248 -7.48 3.49 -19.51
C GLY A 248 -6.09 3.70 -18.87
N ALA A 249 -5.24 4.57 -19.41
CA ALA A 249 -3.89 4.78 -18.90
C ALA A 249 -3.91 5.29 -17.45
N LEU A 250 -4.81 6.23 -17.13
CA LEU A 250 -4.92 6.79 -15.79
C LEU A 250 -5.49 5.77 -14.78
N SER A 251 -6.49 4.97 -15.16
CA SER A 251 -7.15 3.99 -14.28
C SER A 251 -6.24 2.80 -13.93
N SER A 252 -5.45 2.35 -14.90
CA SER A 252 -4.49 1.25 -14.77
C SER A 252 -3.17 1.67 -14.11
N LEU A 253 -2.96 2.97 -13.88
CA LEU A 253 -1.70 3.51 -13.39
C LEU A 253 -1.30 2.93 -12.02
N ARG A 254 -0.12 2.31 -11.97
CA ARG A 254 0.56 1.80 -10.79
C ARG A 254 2.03 2.19 -10.85
N LEU A 255 2.52 2.80 -9.78
CA LEU A 255 3.95 3.06 -9.64
C LEU A 255 4.71 1.75 -9.39
N GLU A 256 5.98 1.70 -9.79
CA GLU A 256 6.93 0.68 -9.37
C GLU A 256 7.81 1.22 -8.23
N ASP A 257 8.29 2.45 -8.36
CA ASP A 257 9.06 3.14 -7.32
C ASP A 257 8.78 4.65 -7.30
N VAL A 258 9.41 5.35 -6.36
CA VAL A 258 9.35 6.79 -6.18
C VAL A 258 10.73 7.40 -6.02
N VAL A 259 10.92 8.55 -6.66
CA VAL A 259 12.09 9.41 -6.48
C VAL A 259 11.61 10.74 -5.93
N LYS A 260 12.37 11.32 -5.01
CA LYS A 260 12.08 12.65 -4.49
C LYS A 260 12.77 13.69 -5.37
N PRO A 261 12.06 14.65 -5.98
CA PRO A 261 12.62 15.68 -6.86
C PRO A 261 13.56 16.71 -6.21
N LEU A 262 14.01 16.49 -4.96
CA LEU A 262 14.93 17.41 -4.27
C LEU A 262 16.41 17.05 -4.44
N ASP A 263 16.72 15.90 -5.02
CA ASP A 263 18.10 15.61 -5.43
C ASP A 263 18.29 16.13 -6.87
N ASP A 264 18.86 17.32 -6.98
CA ASP A 264 19.21 17.99 -8.25
C ASP A 264 20.07 17.12 -9.17
N SER A 265 20.68 16.04 -8.66
CA SER A 265 21.48 15.08 -9.44
C SER A 265 20.65 14.06 -10.23
N GLU A 266 19.44 13.69 -9.79
CA GLU A 266 18.55 12.76 -10.54
C GLU A 266 17.39 13.49 -11.24
N SER A 267 17.08 14.70 -10.80
CA SER A 267 16.07 15.58 -11.41
C SER A 267 16.52 16.18 -12.75
N GLY A 268 17.84 16.24 -12.99
CA GLY A 268 18.45 16.85 -14.17
C GLY A 268 18.09 16.21 -15.52
N ASP A 269 17.58 14.98 -15.51
CA ASP A 269 17.29 14.19 -16.71
C ASP A 269 15.78 14.00 -17.00
N MET A 270 14.88 14.65 -16.25
CA MET A 270 13.45 14.62 -16.58
C MET A 270 13.15 15.58 -17.74
N GLU A 271 13.57 15.21 -18.94
CA GLU A 271 13.02 15.80 -20.15
C GLU A 271 11.55 15.38 -20.27
N ILE A 272 10.63 16.31 -19.99
CA ILE A 272 9.20 16.10 -20.18
C ILE A 272 8.91 15.98 -21.68
N SER A 273 8.21 14.91 -22.07
CA SER A 273 7.89 14.63 -23.47
C SER A 273 6.75 15.50 -24.00
N SER A 274 5.72 15.68 -23.19
CA SER A 274 4.45 16.38 -23.49
C SER A 274 3.62 16.44 -22.20
N LEU A 275 2.55 17.21 -22.22
CA LEU A 275 1.56 17.26 -21.14
C LEU A 275 0.26 16.59 -21.64
N LEU A 276 -0.22 15.58 -20.92
CA LEU A 276 -1.57 15.08 -21.08
C LEU A 276 -2.47 15.59 -19.97
N GLU A 277 -3.63 16.11 -20.34
CA GLU A 277 -4.66 16.56 -19.42
C GLU A 277 -5.88 15.65 -19.51
N TYR A 278 -6.26 15.04 -18.38
CA TYR A 278 -7.50 14.28 -18.23
C TYR A 278 -8.47 15.11 -17.40
N HIS A 279 -9.54 15.57 -18.06
CA HIS A 279 -10.60 16.36 -17.48
C HIS A 279 -11.78 15.43 -17.15
N LEU A 280 -12.18 15.36 -15.89
CA LEU A 280 -13.29 14.54 -15.43
C LEU A 280 -14.62 15.31 -15.47
N PHE A 281 -15.73 14.60 -15.46
CA PHE A 281 -17.07 15.21 -15.41
C PHE A 281 -17.33 16.02 -14.12
N ASP A 282 -16.67 15.66 -13.02
CA ASP A 282 -16.81 16.35 -11.73
C ASP A 282 -16.00 17.67 -11.64
N GLY A 283 -15.17 17.95 -12.65
CA GLY A 283 -14.30 19.12 -12.71
C GLY A 283 -12.86 18.87 -12.24
N THR A 284 -12.54 17.67 -11.77
CA THR A 284 -11.16 17.30 -11.45
C THR A 284 -10.32 17.23 -12.73
N LEU A 285 -9.12 17.80 -12.68
CA LEU A 285 -8.17 17.83 -13.78
C LEU A 285 -6.86 17.14 -13.36
N TYR A 286 -6.49 16.06 -14.06
CA TYR A 286 -5.18 15.43 -13.91
C TYR A 286 -4.24 15.89 -15.03
N ARG A 287 -3.12 16.47 -14.65
CA ARG A 287 -1.99 16.78 -15.55
C ARG A 287 -0.93 15.70 -15.40
N VAL A 288 -0.65 15.01 -16.49
CA VAL A 288 0.30 13.91 -16.56
C VAL A 288 1.48 14.34 -17.42
N PHE A 289 2.68 14.16 -16.87
CA PHE A 289 3.94 14.50 -17.52
C PHE A 289 4.80 13.24 -17.66
N PRO A 290 4.71 12.50 -18.79
CA PRO A 290 5.57 11.36 -19.05
C PRO A 290 6.99 11.82 -19.39
N GLY A 291 7.99 11.29 -18.67
CA GLY A 291 9.40 11.53 -18.97
C GLY A 291 9.84 10.86 -20.27
N LYS A 292 10.80 11.44 -20.98
CA LYS A 292 11.39 10.81 -22.19
C LYS A 292 12.44 9.75 -21.87
N THR A 293 13.13 9.92 -20.75
CA THR A 293 14.30 9.13 -20.40
C THR A 293 13.89 7.72 -19.98
N ARG A 294 14.41 6.73 -20.72
CA ARG A 294 14.31 5.31 -20.36
C ARG A 294 15.35 5.03 -19.28
N LEU A 295 14.89 4.50 -18.16
CA LEU A 295 15.71 4.07 -17.05
C LEU A 295 16.15 2.61 -17.25
N LYS A 296 16.85 2.07 -16.26
CA LYS A 296 17.16 0.64 -16.21
C LYS A 296 15.87 -0.18 -16.21
N GLU A 297 15.95 -1.42 -16.73
CA GLU A 297 14.85 -2.39 -16.71
C GLU A 297 13.55 -1.93 -17.39
N ASP A 298 13.64 -1.05 -18.38
CA ASP A 298 12.48 -0.54 -19.14
C ASP A 298 11.47 0.22 -18.29
N MET A 299 12.00 0.96 -17.31
CA MET A 299 11.22 1.87 -16.48
C MET A 299 11.33 3.31 -17.00
N TYR A 300 10.35 4.13 -16.65
CA TYR A 300 10.24 5.52 -17.07
C TYR A 300 9.77 6.39 -15.91
N TYR A 301 10.20 7.65 -15.90
CA TYR A 301 9.66 8.62 -14.95
C TYR A 301 8.29 9.15 -15.39
N LEU A 302 7.45 9.49 -14.40
CA LEU A 302 6.15 10.12 -14.56
C LEU A 302 5.94 11.14 -13.44
N LYS A 303 5.49 12.34 -13.78
CA LYS A 303 4.99 13.31 -12.79
C LYS A 303 3.49 13.51 -12.96
N LEU A 304 2.79 13.72 -11.84
CA LEU A 304 1.36 13.99 -11.80
C LEU A 304 1.07 15.26 -11.02
N GLU A 305 0.15 16.05 -11.53
CA GLU A 305 -0.45 17.18 -10.81
C GLU A 305 -1.97 17.08 -10.92
N VAL A 306 -2.66 17.57 -9.89
CA VAL A 306 -4.12 17.57 -9.82
C VAL A 306 -4.60 18.98 -9.59
N ASP A 307 -5.63 19.37 -10.31
CA ASP A 307 -6.26 20.68 -10.24
C ASP A 307 -7.78 20.52 -10.26
N TYR A 308 -8.50 21.62 -10.07
CA TYR A 308 -9.95 21.64 -10.17
C TYR A 308 -10.41 22.79 -11.06
N GLN A 309 -11.18 22.44 -12.09
CA GLN A 309 -11.84 23.37 -12.95
C GLN A 309 -13.35 23.17 -12.84
N ARG A 310 -14.04 24.18 -12.29
CA ARG A 310 -15.50 24.12 -12.11
C ARG A 310 -16.20 23.80 -13.44
N PRO A 311 -17.02 22.73 -13.50
CA PRO A 311 -17.74 22.38 -14.72
C PRO A 311 -18.72 23.50 -15.11
N SER A 312 -18.66 23.92 -16.37
CA SER A 312 -19.62 24.89 -16.93
C SER A 312 -21.03 24.31 -16.88
N GLY A 313 -21.91 24.83 -16.01
CA GLY A 313 -23.31 24.41 -15.91
C GLY A 313 -23.88 24.30 -14.49
N VAL A 314 -23.04 24.25 -13.45
CA VAL A 314 -23.50 24.16 -12.05
C VAL A 314 -23.86 25.55 -11.53
N LYS A 315 -25.14 25.94 -11.65
CA LYS A 315 -25.70 27.14 -11.02
C LYS A 315 -25.53 27.03 -9.50
N GLU A 316 -25.01 28.08 -8.87
CA GLU A 316 -25.05 28.22 -7.41
C GLU A 316 -26.49 28.05 -6.92
N LYS A 317 -26.71 27.20 -5.91
CA LYS A 317 -27.84 27.42 -5.00
C LYS A 317 -27.49 28.68 -4.22
N GLY A 318 -27.77 29.83 -4.83
CA GLY A 318 -27.57 31.13 -4.22
C GLY A 318 -28.39 31.24 -2.95
N ASP A 319 -27.69 31.50 -1.86
CA ASP A 319 -28.22 32.04 -0.62
C ASP A 319 -28.98 33.33 -0.93
N THR A 320 -30.29 33.20 -1.14
CA THR A 320 -31.22 34.32 -1.32
C THR A 320 -32.49 34.02 -0.56
N ASP A 321 -32.44 34.18 0.76
CA ASP A 321 -33.57 34.83 1.43
C ASP A 321 -33.14 35.57 2.71
N LYS A 322 -32.53 36.74 2.52
CA LYS A 322 -32.54 37.83 3.51
C LYS A 322 -32.67 39.15 2.77
N SER A 323 -33.90 39.50 2.39
CA SER A 323 -34.44 40.86 2.51
C SER A 323 -35.77 40.99 1.76
N SER A 324 -36.88 40.82 2.47
CA SER A 324 -37.91 41.87 2.48
C SER A 324 -38.85 41.66 3.67
N LYS A 325 -39.02 42.73 4.43
CA LYS A 325 -39.93 42.83 5.56
C LYS A 325 -41.17 43.56 5.07
N LYS A 326 -42.35 42.95 5.15
CA LYS A 326 -43.60 43.67 5.43
C LYS A 326 -44.67 42.72 5.96
N GLU A 327 -45.29 43.19 7.04
CA GLU A 327 -46.38 42.60 7.82
C GLU A 327 -47.60 42.25 6.95
N ASP A 328 -48.28 41.15 7.28
CA ASP A 328 -49.62 41.28 7.84
C ASP A 328 -50.03 40.06 8.69
N ARG A 329 -50.86 40.34 9.69
CA ARG A 329 -51.33 39.43 10.76
C ARG A 329 -52.48 38.53 10.29
N SER A 330 -52.48 37.27 10.73
CA SER A 330 -53.63 36.66 11.42
C SER A 330 -53.31 35.25 11.97
N ASN A 331 -53.71 35.05 13.22
CA ASN A 331 -53.74 33.81 14.02
C ASN A 331 -54.35 32.61 13.29
N GLU A 332 -53.82 31.40 13.51
CA GLU A 332 -54.53 30.37 14.28
C GLU A 332 -53.64 29.19 14.68
N VAL A 333 -53.88 28.71 15.90
CA VAL A 333 -53.20 27.62 16.61
C VAL A 333 -53.88 26.30 16.26
N SER A 334 -53.11 25.25 15.95
CA SER A 334 -53.44 23.89 16.42
C SER A 334 -52.25 22.95 16.38
N THR A 335 -51.85 22.55 17.59
CA THR A 335 -51.18 21.30 17.95
C THR A 335 -51.95 20.08 17.43
N LYS A 336 -51.25 19.05 16.92
CA LYS A 336 -51.14 17.72 17.58
C LYS A 336 -50.38 16.68 16.74
N GLU A 337 -49.66 15.87 17.50
CA GLU A 337 -48.91 14.67 17.15
C GLU A 337 -49.78 13.58 16.46
N ALA A 338 -49.16 12.75 15.61
CA ALA A 338 -49.30 11.29 15.67
C ALA A 338 -48.30 10.57 14.75
N GLN A 339 -47.47 9.72 15.36
CA GLN A 339 -46.68 8.65 14.74
C GLN A 339 -47.56 7.63 14.00
N LYS A 340 -47.11 7.06 12.86
CA LYS A 340 -46.71 5.62 12.76
C LYS A 340 -46.32 5.19 11.32
N VAL A 341 -45.05 4.79 11.19
CA VAL A 341 -44.51 3.55 10.57
C VAL A 341 -45.08 3.09 9.22
N LYS A 342 -44.22 3.06 8.19
CA LYS A 342 -43.79 1.84 7.46
C LYS A 342 -42.89 2.18 6.27
N GLY A 343 -41.81 1.40 6.12
CA GLY A 343 -41.25 1.08 4.79
C GLY A 343 -39.84 1.57 4.54
N SER A 344 -38.85 0.84 5.05
CA SER A 344 -37.48 0.85 4.55
C SER A 344 -37.44 0.67 3.03
N LYS A 345 -37.06 1.73 2.33
CA LYS A 345 -36.23 1.65 1.13
C LYS A 345 -35.10 2.65 1.34
N LYS A 346 -33.93 2.16 1.78
CA LYS A 346 -32.67 2.87 1.60
C LYS A 346 -32.42 2.95 0.10
N HIS A 347 -32.94 3.99 -0.54
CA HIS A 347 -32.23 4.59 -1.64
C HIS A 347 -31.05 5.32 -1.00
N GLU A 348 -29.85 4.77 -1.14
CA GLU A 348 -28.63 5.57 -1.04
C GLU A 348 -28.73 6.63 -2.14
N THR A 349 -29.26 7.78 -1.75
CA THR A 349 -29.09 9.01 -2.52
C THR A 349 -27.63 9.37 -2.27
N SER A 350 -26.76 9.12 -3.24
CA SER A 350 -25.40 9.67 -3.19
C SER A 350 -25.58 11.18 -3.19
N GLU A 351 -25.37 11.83 -2.05
CA GLU A 351 -25.24 13.28 -2.02
C GLU A 351 -24.07 13.62 -2.95
N GLU A 352 -24.37 14.19 -4.11
CA GLU A 352 -23.36 14.71 -5.02
C GLU A 352 -22.58 15.78 -4.27
N LYS A 353 -21.26 15.61 -4.21
CA LYS A 353 -20.38 16.57 -3.54
C LYS A 353 -20.55 17.94 -4.16
N THR A 354 -20.40 18.97 -3.35
CA THR A 354 -20.39 20.35 -3.81
C THR A 354 -19.12 20.65 -4.62
N PRO A 355 -19.13 21.66 -5.52
CA PRO A 355 -17.92 22.10 -6.22
C PRO A 355 -16.75 22.44 -5.27
N GLU A 356 -17.04 22.99 -4.09
CA GLU A 356 -16.05 23.34 -3.08
C GLU A 356 -15.39 22.09 -2.47
N GLU A 357 -16.16 21.04 -2.21
CA GLU A 357 -15.64 19.76 -1.74
C GLU A 357 -14.76 19.08 -2.79
N TYR A 358 -15.16 19.10 -4.07
CA TYR A 358 -14.32 18.60 -5.15
C TYR A 358 -13.00 19.38 -5.27
N ALA A 359 -13.05 20.71 -5.16
CA ALA A 359 -11.84 21.53 -5.17
C ALA A 359 -10.91 21.22 -3.99
N LEU A 360 -11.48 21.00 -2.80
CA LEU A 360 -10.71 20.61 -1.61
C LEU A 360 -10.07 19.22 -1.77
N ASP A 361 -10.82 18.25 -2.33
CA ASP A 361 -10.32 16.91 -2.59
C ASP A 361 -9.21 16.91 -3.66
N ALA A 362 -9.37 17.68 -4.74
CA ALA A 362 -8.35 17.89 -5.74
C ALA A 362 -7.07 18.49 -5.13
N LYS A 363 -7.20 19.51 -4.26
CA LYS A 363 -6.06 20.10 -3.55
C LYS A 363 -5.34 19.11 -2.65
N LYS A 364 -6.07 18.29 -1.88
CA LYS A 364 -5.49 17.22 -1.05
C LYS A 364 -4.79 16.18 -1.92
N MET A 365 -5.39 15.81 -3.05
CA MET A 365 -4.81 14.85 -3.97
C MET A 365 -3.54 15.40 -4.62
N ASN A 366 -3.53 16.67 -5.02
CA ASN A 366 -2.36 17.33 -5.56
C ASN A 366 -1.22 17.35 -4.53
N ALA A 367 -1.50 17.76 -3.28
CA ALA A 367 -0.50 17.75 -2.21
C ALA A 367 0.07 16.35 -1.93
N ARG A 368 -0.72 15.29 -2.18
CA ARG A 368 -0.26 13.90 -2.08
C ARG A 368 0.61 13.48 -3.28
N LEU A 369 0.31 13.96 -4.49
CA LEU A 369 0.90 13.45 -5.73
C LEU A 369 2.03 14.32 -6.31
N SER A 370 1.86 15.65 -6.35
CA SER A 370 2.79 16.59 -6.99
C SER A 370 4.20 16.64 -6.42
N PRO A 371 4.46 16.32 -5.13
CA PRO A 371 5.83 16.32 -4.60
C PRO A 371 6.70 15.16 -5.10
N TRP A 372 6.16 14.21 -5.87
CA TRP A 372 6.84 12.97 -6.21
C TRP A 372 7.14 12.84 -7.70
N ILE A 373 8.23 12.15 -8.00
CA ILE A 373 8.47 11.57 -9.31
C ILE A 373 8.21 10.06 -9.19
N TYR A 374 7.35 9.54 -10.05
CA TYR A 374 7.01 8.12 -10.08
C TYR A 374 7.86 7.39 -11.10
N VAL A 375 8.30 6.19 -10.76
CA VAL A 375 8.89 5.24 -11.70
C VAL A 375 7.79 4.27 -12.13
N ILE A 376 7.56 4.12 -13.44
CA ILE A 376 6.53 3.25 -13.99
C ILE A 376 7.11 2.35 -15.09
N PRO A 377 6.55 1.14 -15.31
CA PRO A 377 7.01 0.25 -16.37
C PRO A 377 6.62 0.77 -17.76
N LYS A 378 7.43 0.41 -18.76
CA LYS A 378 7.25 0.78 -20.18
C LYS A 378 5.82 0.64 -20.69
N GLY A 379 5.14 -0.47 -20.41
CA GLY A 379 3.78 -0.70 -20.90
C GLY A 379 2.76 0.34 -20.39
N GLN A 380 2.94 0.85 -19.18
CA GLN A 380 2.11 1.93 -18.63
C GLN A 380 2.51 3.29 -19.20
N HIS A 381 3.82 3.51 -19.40
CA HIS A 381 4.33 4.72 -20.05
C HIS A 381 3.81 4.87 -21.49
N GLU A 382 3.86 3.80 -22.28
CA GLU A 382 3.36 3.76 -23.66
C GLU A 382 1.82 3.87 -23.76
N ALA A 383 1.10 3.69 -22.65
CA ALA A 383 -0.33 3.97 -22.60
C ALA A 383 -0.63 5.47 -22.63
N PHE A 384 0.30 6.32 -22.14
CA PHE A 384 0.21 7.78 -22.27
C PHE A 384 0.70 8.24 -23.65
N ILE A 385 -0.10 7.95 -24.67
CA ILE A 385 0.24 8.22 -26.07
C ILE A 385 0.33 9.72 -26.33
N THR A 386 1.54 10.25 -26.59
CA THR A 386 1.77 11.70 -26.84
C THR A 386 1.89 12.05 -28.32
N ASP A 387 1.90 11.05 -29.20
CA ASP A 387 1.97 11.22 -30.64
C ASP A 387 0.66 10.80 -31.31
N LEU A 388 0.06 11.72 -32.06
CA LEU A 388 -1.20 11.50 -32.76
C LEU A 388 -1.10 10.33 -33.74
N GLU A 389 0.05 10.12 -34.38
CA GLU A 389 0.22 9.03 -35.37
C GLU A 389 0.00 7.63 -34.77
N GLN A 390 0.23 7.46 -33.46
CA GLN A 390 -0.02 6.20 -32.76
C GLN A 390 -1.49 5.96 -32.44
N LEU A 391 -2.34 6.97 -32.59
CA LEU A 391 -3.79 6.91 -32.41
C LEU A 391 -4.54 6.72 -33.74
N LEU A 392 -3.84 6.66 -34.87
CA LEU A 392 -4.45 6.52 -36.20
C LEU A 392 -4.28 5.10 -36.73
N GLU A 393 -5.28 4.63 -37.48
CA GLU A 393 -5.17 3.35 -38.19
C GLU A 393 -4.00 3.39 -39.17
N LYS A 394 -3.18 2.34 -39.21
CA LYS A 394 -2.06 2.26 -40.16
C LYS A 394 -2.61 2.29 -41.59
N PRO A 395 -1.96 3.01 -42.52
CA PRO A 395 -2.39 3.00 -43.90
C PRO A 395 -2.37 1.56 -44.41
N ASP A 396 -3.46 1.13 -45.06
CA ASP A 396 -3.52 -0.18 -45.69
C ASP A 396 -2.28 -0.37 -46.56
N LYS A 397 -1.47 -1.38 -46.23
CA LYS A 397 -0.46 -1.88 -47.16
C LYS A 397 -1.22 -2.50 -48.33
N LYS A 398 -1.66 -1.67 -49.28
CA LYS A 398 -2.15 -2.16 -50.57
C LYS A 398 -1.07 -3.07 -51.11
N THR A 399 -1.46 -4.33 -51.23
CA THR A 399 -0.68 -5.42 -51.78
C THR A 399 -0.19 -4.97 -53.14
N LYS A 400 1.11 -4.65 -53.27
CA LYS A 400 1.79 -4.73 -54.56
C LYS A 400 1.80 -6.21 -54.94
N LYS A 401 0.72 -6.67 -55.57
CA LYS A 401 0.80 -7.80 -56.49
C LYS A 401 1.22 -7.18 -57.81
N GLU A 402 2.51 -7.30 -58.11
CA GLU A 402 3.02 -7.23 -59.48
C GLU A 402 2.59 -8.48 -60.25
#